data_AF-A0A941SDV4-F1
#
_entry.id   AF-A0A941SDV4-F1
#
_cell.length_a   1.000
_cell.length_b   1.000
_cell.length_c   1.000
_cell.angle_alpha   90.00
_cell.angle_beta   90.00
_cell.angle_gamma   90.00
#
_symmetry.space_group_name_H-M   'P 1'
#
loop_
_entity.id
_entity.type
_entity.pdbx_description
1 polymer ?
#
loop_
_entity_poly.entity_id
_entity_poly.type
_entity_poly.pdbx_seq_one_letter_code
_entity_poly.pdbx_strand_id
1 'polypeptide(L)'
;MLGPVKPVNEIIELLKLQLLKTAQKCEKRALSVDNQERHISVAEVPTVVEFRSKASAALEQETQCLNKIQTHSELFGYLAYELSTKKGLFYRIYRGKINKHVNSEFPVIERVHCLFMS
;
A
#
# COMPACT_ATOMS: atom_id res chain seq x y z
N MET A 1 -12.64 13.97 -23.58
CA MET A 1 -11.78 13.06 -24.36
C MET A 1 -11.09 12.14 -23.37
N LEU A 2 -11.35 10.83 -23.44
CA LEU A 2 -10.64 9.85 -22.61
C LEU A 2 -9.23 9.73 -23.18
N GLY A 3 -8.21 10.09 -22.39
CA GLY A 3 -6.81 9.93 -22.78
C GLY A 3 -6.48 8.46 -23.10
N PRO A 4 -5.32 8.19 -23.72
CA PRO A 4 -4.92 6.83 -24.07
C PRO A 4 -4.92 5.96 -22.81
N VAL A 5 -5.58 4.79 -22.90
CA VAL A 5 -5.58 3.79 -21.83
C VAL A 5 -4.16 3.26 -21.72
N LYS A 6 -3.46 3.63 -20.63
CA LYS A 6 -2.11 3.15 -20.39
C LYS A 6 -2.08 1.63 -20.13
N PRO A 7 -0.98 0.94 -20.47
CA PRO A 7 -0.83 -0.49 -20.24
C PRO A 7 -0.99 -0.86 -18.75
N VAL A 8 -1.64 -1.98 -18.47
CA VAL A 8 -1.81 -2.52 -17.09
C VAL A 8 -0.46 -2.64 -16.37
N ASN A 9 0.58 -3.06 -17.09
CA ASN A 9 1.92 -3.25 -16.55
C ASN A 9 2.52 -1.97 -15.97
N GLU A 10 2.28 -0.80 -16.60
CA GLU A 10 2.78 0.48 -16.06
C GLU A 10 2.09 0.82 -14.74
N ILE A 11 0.80 0.54 -14.61
CA ILE A 11 0.04 0.79 -13.37
C ILE A 11 0.54 -0.17 -12.27
N ILE A 12 0.75 -1.45 -12.60
CA ILE A 12 1.27 -2.45 -11.67
C ILE A 12 2.65 -2.05 -11.14
N GLU A 13 3.56 -1.57 -11.99
CA GLU A 13 4.89 -1.14 -11.55
C GLU A 13 4.82 0.08 -10.62
N LEU A 14 3.92 1.03 -10.89
CA LEU A 14 3.67 2.14 -9.98
C LEU A 14 3.06 1.67 -8.65
N LEU A 15 2.15 0.70 -8.67
CA LEU A 15 1.57 0.10 -7.46
C LEU A 15 2.63 -0.60 -6.61
N LYS A 16 3.53 -1.37 -7.23
CA LYS A 16 4.68 -2.00 -6.57
C LYS A 16 5.62 -0.96 -5.97
N LEU A 17 5.92 0.11 -6.69
CA LEU A 17 6.72 1.21 -6.18
C LEU A 17 6.09 1.87 -4.94
N GLN A 18 4.77 2.11 -4.97
CA GLN A 18 4.08 2.66 -3.79
C GLN A 18 4.00 1.67 -2.63
N LEU A 19 3.95 0.37 -2.92
CA LEU A 19 3.95 -0.69 -1.92
C LEU A 19 5.31 -0.74 -1.18
N LEU A 20 6.42 -0.71 -1.92
CA LEU A 20 7.77 -0.59 -1.36
C LEU A 20 7.94 0.67 -0.50
N LYS A 21 7.49 1.82 -1.00
CA LYS A 21 7.51 3.08 -0.23
C LYS A 21 6.62 3.04 1.02
N THR A 22 5.61 2.16 1.05
CA THR A 22 4.77 1.95 2.24
C THR A 22 5.51 1.16 3.29
N ALA A 23 6.14 0.04 2.90
CA ALA A 23 6.96 -0.78 3.80
C ALA A 23 8.08 0.05 4.46
N GLN A 24 8.82 0.82 3.67
CA GLN A 24 9.86 1.72 4.19
C GLN A 24 9.31 2.77 5.17
N LYS A 25 8.09 3.27 4.94
CA LYS A 25 7.46 4.24 5.85
C LYS A 25 7.01 3.58 7.16
N CYS A 26 6.53 2.34 7.10
CA CYS A 26 6.23 1.54 8.29
C CYS A 26 7.50 1.25 9.10
N GLU A 27 8.60 0.89 8.44
CA GLU A 27 9.89 0.66 9.08
C GLU A 27 10.44 1.92 9.76
N LYS A 28 10.43 3.07 9.09
CA LYS A 28 10.83 4.36 9.68
C LYS A 28 10.00 4.72 10.91
N ARG A 29 8.69 4.45 10.89
CA ARG A 29 7.82 4.67 12.05
C ARG A 29 8.18 3.72 13.20
N ALA A 30 8.42 2.46 12.90
CA ALA A 30 8.88 1.48 13.86
C ALA A 30 10.21 1.90 14.52
N LEU A 31 11.18 2.38 13.74
CA LEU A 31 12.45 2.93 14.27
C LEU A 31 12.24 4.17 15.15
N SER A 32 11.32 5.06 14.77
CA SER A 32 10.99 6.24 15.58
C SER A 32 10.39 5.87 16.93
N VAL A 33 9.52 4.85 16.97
CA VAL A 33 8.92 4.33 18.21
C VAL A 33 9.98 3.62 19.05
N ASP A 34 10.82 2.79 18.44
CA ASP A 34 11.95 2.12 19.12
C ASP A 34 12.89 3.15 19.78
N ASN A 35 13.25 4.22 19.08
CA ASN A 35 14.10 5.27 19.63
C ASN A 35 13.42 6.01 20.79
N GLN A 36 12.11 6.28 20.71
CA GLN A 36 11.36 6.93 21.79
C GLN A 36 11.26 6.05 23.04
N GLU A 37 11.07 4.74 22.86
CA GLU A 37 10.88 3.79 23.96
C GLU A 37 12.19 3.24 24.53
N ARG A 38 13.30 3.26 23.77
CA ARG A 38 14.65 2.99 24.30
C ARG A 38 15.14 4.04 25.29
N HIS A 39 14.62 5.26 25.24
CA HIS A 39 14.82 6.24 26.32
C HIS A 39 14.26 5.75 27.68
N ILE A 40 13.45 4.70 27.67
CA ILE A 40 12.84 4.03 28.84
C ILE A 40 13.55 2.70 29.16
N SER A 41 14.74 2.44 28.60
CA SER A 41 15.61 1.28 28.87
C SER A 41 15.03 -0.10 28.52
N VAL A 42 14.17 -0.19 27.50
CA VAL A 42 13.68 -1.47 26.98
C VAL A 42 14.58 -1.92 25.82
N ALA A 43 15.13 -3.14 25.90
CA ALA A 43 16.07 -3.69 24.92
C ALA A 43 15.43 -3.93 23.53
N GLU A 44 14.14 -4.27 23.50
CA GLU A 44 13.37 -4.47 22.27
C GLU A 44 11.89 -4.15 22.53
N VAL A 45 11.30 -3.30 21.70
CA VAL A 45 9.90 -2.88 21.85
C VAL A 45 8.99 -3.89 21.13
N PRO A 46 8.16 -4.68 21.83
CA PRO A 46 7.33 -5.72 21.22
C PRO A 46 6.42 -5.18 20.11
N THR A 47 5.88 -3.99 20.31
CA THR A 47 5.02 -3.28 19.36
C THR A 47 5.75 -2.97 18.04
N VAL A 48 7.05 -2.67 18.10
CA VAL A 48 7.89 -2.37 16.93
C VAL A 48 8.15 -3.63 16.11
N VAL A 49 8.48 -4.73 16.78
CA VAL A 49 8.69 -6.04 16.14
C VAL A 49 7.42 -6.51 15.46
N GLU A 50 6.28 -6.38 16.12
CA GLU A 50 4.97 -6.73 15.58
C GLU A 50 4.61 -5.88 14.35
N PHE A 51 4.86 -4.55 14.39
CA PHE A 51 4.60 -3.69 13.24
C PHE A 51 5.51 -4.00 12.05
N ARG A 52 6.79 -4.31 12.27
CA ARG A 52 7.71 -4.70 11.20
C ARG A 52 7.30 -6.04 10.58
N SER A 53 7.05 -7.05 11.40
CA SER A 53 6.63 -8.39 10.94
C SER A 53 5.34 -8.32 10.11
N LYS A 54 4.32 -7.61 10.60
CA LYS A 54 3.04 -7.42 9.88
C LYS A 54 3.22 -6.63 8.57
N ALA A 55 4.08 -5.63 8.54
CA ALA A 55 4.35 -4.86 7.33
C ALA A 55 5.11 -5.67 6.27
N SER A 56 6.09 -6.49 6.67
CA SER A 56 6.82 -7.37 5.76
C SER A 56 5.91 -8.44 5.16
N ALA A 57 5.07 -9.08 5.98
CA ALA A 57 4.09 -10.06 5.51
C ALA A 57 3.08 -9.44 4.54
N ALA A 58 2.59 -8.24 4.83
CA ALA A 58 1.71 -7.51 3.92
C ALA A 58 2.41 -7.14 2.61
N LEU A 59 3.67 -6.67 2.66
CA LEU A 59 4.45 -6.38 1.45
C LEU A 59 4.57 -7.60 0.53
N GLU A 60 4.93 -8.76 1.09
CA GLU A 60 5.09 -9.99 0.33
C GLU A 60 3.77 -10.45 -0.28
N GLN A 61 2.70 -10.51 0.53
CA GLN A 61 1.37 -10.90 0.08
C GLN A 61 0.86 -10.00 -1.06
N GLU A 62 0.94 -8.68 -0.89
CA GLU A 62 0.43 -7.75 -1.90
C GLU A 62 1.29 -7.77 -3.17
N THR A 63 2.61 -7.98 -3.06
CA THR A 63 3.47 -8.17 -4.24
C THR A 63 3.07 -9.39 -5.04
N GLN A 64 2.76 -10.51 -4.37
CA GLN A 64 2.28 -11.72 -5.02
C GLN A 64 0.91 -11.51 -5.69
N CYS A 65 -0.01 -10.77 -5.06
CA CYS A 65 -1.29 -10.41 -5.69
C CYS A 65 -1.09 -9.56 -6.94
N LEU A 66 -0.27 -8.51 -6.86
CA LEU A 66 0.00 -7.62 -8.00
C LEU A 66 0.65 -8.35 -9.18
N ASN A 67 1.51 -9.34 -8.94
CA ASN A 67 2.14 -10.15 -9.98
C ASN A 67 1.15 -11.06 -10.74
N LYS A 68 -0.03 -11.34 -10.17
CA LYS A 68 -1.06 -12.18 -10.80
C LYS A 68 -2.00 -11.39 -11.70
N ILE A 69 -2.04 -10.07 -11.57
CA ILE A 69 -2.92 -9.19 -12.35
C ILE A 69 -2.36 -9.06 -13.77
N GLN A 70 -3.15 -9.41 -14.77
CA GLN A 70 -2.78 -9.28 -16.18
C GLN A 70 -3.71 -8.35 -16.97
N THR A 71 -4.91 -8.09 -16.45
CA THR A 71 -5.95 -7.30 -17.11
C THR A 71 -6.38 -6.09 -16.30
N HIS A 72 -6.93 -5.07 -16.97
CA HIS A 72 -7.52 -3.92 -16.27
C HIS A 72 -8.68 -4.34 -15.35
N SER A 73 -9.47 -5.35 -15.74
CA SER A 73 -10.59 -5.85 -14.93
C SER A 73 -10.12 -6.41 -13.58
N GLU A 74 -9.08 -7.24 -13.58
CA GLU A 74 -8.46 -7.77 -12.37
C GLU A 74 -7.86 -6.65 -11.51
N LEU A 75 -7.22 -5.67 -12.14
CA LEU A 75 -6.69 -4.49 -11.46
C LEU A 75 -7.80 -3.71 -10.74
N PHE A 76 -8.94 -3.49 -11.40
CA PHE A 76 -10.08 -2.85 -10.78
C PHE A 76 -10.65 -3.68 -9.64
N GLY A 77 -10.78 -5.00 -9.81
CA GLY A 77 -11.22 -5.91 -8.75
C GLY A 77 -10.31 -5.86 -7.52
N TYR A 78 -8.99 -5.89 -7.73
CA TYR A 78 -8.00 -5.75 -6.68
C TYR A 78 -8.18 -4.43 -5.91
N LEU A 79 -8.23 -3.29 -6.61
CA LEU A 79 -8.32 -1.98 -5.97
C LEU A 79 -9.66 -1.76 -5.25
N ALA A 80 -10.77 -2.15 -5.89
CA ALA A 80 -12.12 -1.89 -5.41
C ALA A 80 -12.55 -2.84 -4.30
N TYR A 81 -12.08 -4.08 -4.30
CA TYR A 81 -12.60 -5.12 -3.39
C TYR A 81 -11.52 -5.68 -2.47
N GLU A 82 -10.40 -6.16 -3.02
CA GLU A 82 -9.37 -6.78 -2.18
C GLU A 82 -8.67 -5.73 -1.30
N LEU A 83 -8.15 -4.66 -1.88
CA LEU A 83 -7.36 -3.68 -1.15
C LEU A 83 -8.22 -2.77 -0.25
N SER A 84 -9.43 -2.42 -0.69
CA SER A 84 -10.32 -1.53 0.06
C SER A 84 -10.77 -2.12 1.39
N THR A 85 -10.92 -3.46 1.46
CA THR A 85 -11.38 -4.18 2.65
C THR A 85 -10.25 -4.49 3.65
N LYS A 86 -8.98 -4.38 3.24
CA LYS A 86 -7.83 -4.62 4.14
C LYS A 86 -7.71 -3.53 5.20
N LYS A 87 -7.55 -3.97 6.45
CA LYS A 87 -7.43 -3.10 7.63
C LYS A 87 -5.98 -3.05 8.13
N GLY A 88 -5.63 -1.96 8.82
CA GLY A 88 -4.32 -1.79 9.46
C GLY A 88 -3.53 -0.59 8.91
N LEU A 89 -2.49 -0.20 9.65
CA LEU A 89 -1.70 1.00 9.35
C LEU A 89 -1.02 0.92 7.98
N PHE A 90 -0.48 -0.25 7.62
CA PHE A 90 0.16 -0.50 6.33
C PHE A 90 -0.81 -0.19 5.18
N TYR A 91 -1.97 -0.84 5.16
CA TYR A 91 -3.00 -0.67 4.13
C TYR A 91 -3.60 0.73 4.11
N ARG A 92 -3.72 1.40 5.26
CA ARG A 92 -4.14 2.81 5.32
C ARG A 92 -3.12 3.73 4.63
N ILE A 93 -1.83 3.53 4.88
CA ILE A 93 -0.76 4.31 4.23
C ILE A 93 -0.72 4.00 2.73
N TYR A 94 -0.85 2.73 2.36
CA TYR A 94 -0.77 2.29 0.96
C TYR A 94 -1.89 2.90 0.12
N ARG A 95 -3.15 2.80 0.58
CA ARG A 95 -4.31 3.43 -0.07
C ARG A 95 -4.14 4.94 -0.22
N GLY A 96 -3.62 5.62 0.81
CA GLY A 96 -3.31 7.05 0.73
C GLY A 96 -2.26 7.39 -0.33
N LYS A 97 -1.26 6.54 -0.54
CA LYS A 97 -0.26 6.72 -1.61
C LYS A 97 -0.85 6.46 -3.00
N ILE A 98 -1.71 5.47 -3.14
CA ILE A 98 -2.43 5.19 -4.39
C ILE A 98 -3.29 6.39 -4.77
N ASN A 99 -4.09 6.91 -3.84
CA ASN A 99 -4.92 8.10 -4.10
C ASN A 99 -4.08 9.31 -4.52
N LYS A 100 -2.90 9.50 -3.90
CA LYS A 100 -2.05 10.66 -4.18
C LYS A 100 -1.22 10.56 -5.46
N HIS A 101 -0.78 9.36 -5.83
CA HIS A 101 0.26 9.17 -6.85
C HIS A 101 -0.18 8.29 -8.02
N VAL A 102 -1.21 7.48 -7.84
CA VAL A 102 -1.72 6.58 -8.89
C VAL A 102 -3.01 7.17 -9.45
N ASN A 103 -4.01 7.49 -8.62
CA ASN A 103 -5.28 8.05 -9.13
C ASN A 103 -5.08 9.38 -9.86
N SER A 104 -4.12 10.20 -9.43
CA SER A 104 -3.73 11.45 -10.12
C SER A 104 -3.20 11.22 -11.53
N GLU A 105 -2.56 10.08 -11.79
CA GLU A 105 -2.01 9.71 -13.10
C GLU A 105 -2.98 8.86 -13.94
N PHE A 106 -3.99 8.25 -13.29
CA PHE A 106 -4.94 7.33 -13.89
C PHE A 106 -6.38 7.65 -13.43
N PRO A 107 -7.00 8.73 -13.95
CA PRO A 107 -8.34 9.14 -13.55
C PRO A 107 -9.43 8.10 -13.87
N VAL A 108 -9.15 7.07 -14.69
CA VAL A 108 -10.07 5.93 -14.88
C VAL A 108 -10.27 5.15 -13.56
N ILE A 109 -9.30 5.22 -12.65
CA ILE A 109 -9.36 4.67 -11.29
C ILE A 109 -10.12 5.60 -10.31
N GLU A 110 -10.44 6.85 -10.68
CA GLU A 110 -11.25 7.75 -9.84
C GLU A 110 -12.64 7.19 -9.51
N ARG A 111 -13.18 6.25 -10.31
CA ARG A 111 -14.42 5.56 -9.94
C ARG A 111 -14.27 4.68 -8.70
N VAL A 112 -13.05 4.24 -8.36
CA VAL A 112 -12.72 3.52 -7.12
C VAL A 112 -12.52 4.48 -5.95
N HIS A 113 -12.36 5.78 -6.21
CA HIS A 113 -12.17 6.83 -5.19
C HIS A 113 -13.36 6.92 -4.22
N CYS A 114 -14.56 6.49 -4.64
CA CYS A 114 -15.73 6.37 -3.77
C CYS A 114 -15.61 5.27 -2.69
N LEU A 115 -14.76 4.25 -2.89
CA LEU A 115 -14.61 3.11 -1.97
C LEU A 115 -13.54 3.32 -0.89
N PHE A 116 -12.68 4.32 -1.03
CA PHE A 116 -11.61 4.60 -0.06
C PHE A 116 -11.96 5.68 0.96
N MET A 117 -13.07 6.41 0.78
CA MET A 117 -13.54 7.48 1.66
C MET A 117 -14.78 7.10 2.49
N SER A 118 -15.30 5.87 2.35
CA SER A 118 -16.38 5.32 3.19
C SER A 118 -15.84 4.67 4.46
#